data_AF-A0A0H3CB79-F1
#
_entry.id   AF-A0A0H3CB79-F1
#
_cell.length_a   1.000
_cell.length_b   1.000
_cell.length_c   1.000
_cell.angle_alpha   90.00
_cell.angle_beta   90.00
_cell.angle_gamma   90.00
#
_symmetry.space_group_name_H-M   'P 1'
#
loop_
_entity.id
_entity.type
_entity.pdbx_description
1 polymer ?
#
loop_
_entity_poly.entity_id
_entity_poly.type
_entity_poly.pdbx_seq_one_letter_code
_entity_poly.pdbx_strand_id
1 'polypeptide(L)'
;MIEEAPPHPSAPMAASPSVTTALKHAPLGIAIFDNQMRYLAASRQYLTDQHLPPDLPLIGRLHYDAFPEVPQKWRDLHARVLAEGVELRHEGDPYVDREGRTQWIRWSMAPWRTDGGGIGGLVLYTEVVTAGILARRALEAAEARYRAVFDQTAMGVARLAQDGAILEANDSFCAILRRPREQLLGSRITTLVHEHDLAQALADGEALTRGAIDTYTADRRFRGEQPDEILWLNLTVSKVSPAEEPPYLVVILSDISHRKLAESAQQHHQAQLRLLINELNHRVKNTLATVQSMAAQTLRNEPSPAVAFEKFEARLMGLSGVHDILTRESWHGAPLREVAERALRPFDEGGTRIEIAGPPIRLQPGGALTMALILHELATNALKYGALSCAEGRVRLFWGYDADSRTLDCQWIEAGGPPVVAPTRKGFGSRLIERSLRGELKGEATMDYHPDGLRCVLRAHIPETAQDKGSTL
;
A
#
# COMPACT_ATOMS: atom_id res chain seq x y z
N MET A 1 95.51 49.58 -36.14
CA MET A 1 94.19 49.41 -35.50
C MET A 1 94.03 47.93 -35.27
N ILE A 2 93.86 47.55 -34.01
CA ILE A 2 94.01 46.19 -33.51
C ILE A 2 92.67 45.47 -33.72
N GLU A 3 92.70 44.33 -34.41
CA GLU A 3 91.57 43.39 -34.52
C GLU A 3 91.31 42.75 -33.15
N GLU A 4 90.16 43.07 -32.54
CA GLU A 4 89.65 42.35 -31.38
C GLU A 4 89.09 40.99 -31.83
N ALA A 5 89.72 39.92 -31.34
CA ALA A 5 89.23 38.56 -31.46
C ALA A 5 87.89 38.40 -30.71
N PRO A 6 86.96 37.55 -31.20
CA PRO A 6 85.69 37.31 -30.53
C PRO A 6 85.92 36.67 -29.14
N PRO A 7 85.05 36.93 -28.14
CA PRO A 7 85.22 36.38 -26.81
C PRO A 7 85.12 34.84 -26.87
N HIS A 8 86.10 34.18 -26.26
CA HIS A 8 86.07 32.74 -26.04
C HIS A 8 84.79 32.34 -25.28
N PRO A 9 84.17 31.19 -25.61
CA PRO A 9 83.09 30.65 -24.81
C PRO A 9 83.62 30.40 -23.39
N SER A 10 83.02 31.08 -22.41
CA SER A 10 83.26 30.84 -20.99
C SER A 10 83.13 29.35 -20.69
N ALA A 11 84.18 28.77 -20.10
CA ALA A 11 84.18 27.37 -19.66
C ALA A 11 82.92 27.08 -18.80
N PRO A 12 82.33 25.88 -18.91
CA PRO A 12 81.12 25.55 -18.15
C PRO A 12 81.39 25.75 -16.66
N MET A 13 80.64 26.65 -16.04
CA MET A 13 80.75 26.96 -14.61
C MET A 13 80.36 25.69 -13.83
N ALA A 14 81.36 24.95 -13.36
CA ALA A 14 81.12 23.82 -12.48
C ALA A 14 80.46 24.34 -11.19
N ALA A 15 79.37 23.68 -10.76
CA ALA A 15 78.69 24.05 -9.53
C ALA A 15 79.68 24.01 -8.35
N SER A 16 79.60 25.02 -7.46
CA SER A 16 80.42 25.06 -6.25
C SER A 16 80.31 23.75 -5.46
N PRO A 17 81.39 23.27 -4.80
CA PRO A 17 81.37 22.07 -3.97
C PRO A 17 80.24 22.08 -2.91
N SER A 18 79.87 23.26 -2.38
CA SER A 18 78.78 23.42 -1.42
C SER A 18 77.40 23.17 -2.04
N VAL A 19 77.13 23.69 -3.24
CA VAL A 19 75.88 23.48 -3.99
C VAL A 19 75.75 22.02 -4.41
N THR A 20 76.85 21.41 -4.85
CA THR A 20 76.89 20.00 -5.23
C THR A 20 76.57 19.09 -4.04
N THR A 21 77.10 19.41 -2.86
CA THR A 21 76.83 18.65 -1.63
C THR A 21 75.38 18.83 -1.18
N ALA A 22 74.84 20.05 -1.23
CA ALA A 22 73.43 20.32 -0.89
C ALA A 22 72.46 19.57 -1.81
N LEU A 23 72.72 19.57 -3.12
CA LEU A 23 71.88 18.84 -4.09
C LEU A 23 71.94 17.32 -3.92
N LYS A 24 73.09 16.75 -3.53
CA LYS A 24 73.22 15.31 -3.26
C LYS A 24 72.33 14.83 -2.12
N HIS A 25 72.10 15.68 -1.12
CA HIS A 25 71.27 15.38 0.05
C HIS A 25 69.85 15.94 -0.03
N ALA A 26 69.49 16.64 -1.11
CA ALA A 26 68.15 17.18 -1.28
C ALA A 26 67.12 16.03 -1.41
N PRO A 27 66.04 16.02 -0.61
CA PRO A 27 64.99 15.00 -0.67
C PRO A 27 64.04 15.19 -1.86
N LEU A 28 64.43 16.00 -2.84
CA LEU A 28 63.61 16.47 -3.95
C LEU A 28 64.35 16.29 -5.27
N GLY A 29 63.62 15.95 -6.33
CA GLY A 29 64.18 15.89 -7.68
C GLY A 29 64.53 17.29 -8.16
N ILE A 30 65.82 17.62 -8.23
CA ILE A 30 66.30 18.92 -8.70
C ILE A 30 67.30 18.67 -9.83
N ALA A 31 67.13 19.36 -10.95
CA ALA A 31 68.09 19.40 -12.04
C ALA A 31 68.39 20.85 -12.41
N ILE A 32 69.67 21.17 -12.57
CA ILE A 32 70.13 22.50 -12.98
C ILE A 32 70.79 22.35 -14.35
N PHE A 33 70.39 23.20 -15.27
CA PHE A 33 70.84 23.21 -16.65
C PHE A 33 71.48 24.54 -17.02
N ASP A 34 72.36 24.54 -18.02
CA ASP A 34 72.77 25.76 -18.72
C ASP A 34 71.72 26.24 -19.74
N ASN A 35 72.01 27.32 -20.45
CA ASN A 35 71.13 27.89 -21.49
C ASN A 35 70.98 27.00 -22.74
N GLN A 36 71.77 25.93 -22.86
CA GLN A 36 71.66 24.92 -23.92
C GLN A 36 71.01 23.63 -23.42
N MET A 37 70.42 23.62 -22.21
CA MET A 37 69.85 22.43 -21.58
C MET A 37 70.87 21.32 -21.29
N ARG A 38 72.14 21.65 -21.04
CA ARG A 38 73.14 20.70 -20.53
C ARG A 38 73.15 20.70 -19.01
N TYR A 39 73.26 19.52 -18.41
CA TYR A 39 73.26 19.39 -16.95
C TYR A 39 74.49 20.07 -16.32
N LEU A 40 74.25 20.98 -15.39
CA LEU A 40 75.25 21.55 -14.48
C LEU A 40 75.25 20.83 -13.13
N ALA A 41 74.07 20.38 -12.68
CA ALA A 41 73.92 19.56 -11.48
C ALA A 41 72.59 18.79 -11.51
N ALA A 42 72.52 17.69 -10.76
CA ALA A 42 71.27 16.98 -10.49
C ALA A 42 71.30 16.38 -9.08
N SER A 43 70.17 16.37 -8.39
CA SER A 43 70.03 15.71 -7.09
C SER A 43 69.97 14.19 -7.25
N ARG A 44 70.28 13.48 -6.17
CA ARG A 44 70.14 12.02 -6.15
C ARG A 44 68.69 11.59 -6.36
N GLN A 45 67.75 12.32 -5.76
CA GLN A 45 66.31 12.05 -5.92
C GLN A 45 65.86 12.21 -7.38
N TYR A 46 66.40 13.19 -8.13
CA TYR A 46 66.06 13.37 -9.55
C TYR A 46 66.44 12.13 -10.38
N LEU A 47 67.60 11.54 -10.10
CA LEU A 47 68.03 10.28 -10.75
C LEU A 47 67.12 9.11 -10.35
N THR A 48 66.77 9.00 -9.07
CA THR A 48 65.87 7.96 -8.56
C THR A 48 64.48 8.03 -9.20
N ASP A 49 63.87 9.21 -9.25
CA ASP A 49 62.53 9.42 -9.83
C ASP A 49 62.51 9.03 -11.32
N GLN A 50 63.60 9.33 -12.02
CA GLN A 50 63.79 9.01 -13.44
C GLN A 50 64.26 7.57 -13.69
N HIS A 51 64.35 6.74 -12.64
CA HIS A 51 64.79 5.34 -12.70
C HIS A 51 66.19 5.19 -13.34
N LEU A 52 67.08 6.15 -13.07
CA LEU A 52 68.46 6.16 -13.56
C LEU A 52 69.44 5.65 -12.50
N PRO A 53 70.58 5.06 -12.91
CA PRO A 53 71.66 4.73 -11.99
C PRO A 53 72.14 5.99 -11.24
N PRO A 54 72.35 5.91 -9.91
CA PRO A 54 72.73 7.07 -9.10
C PRO A 54 74.09 7.67 -9.48
N ASP A 55 74.94 6.91 -10.17
CA ASP A 55 76.27 7.33 -10.62
C ASP A 55 76.32 7.67 -12.12
N LEU A 56 75.18 7.81 -12.78
CA LEU A 56 75.14 8.16 -14.20
C LEU A 56 75.77 9.55 -14.42
N PRO A 57 76.82 9.68 -15.27
CA PRO A 57 77.48 10.96 -15.50
C PRO A 57 76.62 11.85 -16.42
N LEU A 58 75.64 12.54 -15.81
CA LEU A 58 74.77 13.48 -16.52
C LEU A 58 75.44 14.83 -16.80
N ILE A 59 76.38 15.26 -15.97
CA ILE A 59 77.00 16.60 -16.04
C ILE A 59 77.63 16.83 -17.43
N GLY A 60 77.27 17.95 -18.06
CA GLY A 60 77.69 18.35 -19.41
C GLY A 60 76.92 17.70 -20.56
N ARG A 61 76.14 16.63 -20.32
CA ARG A 61 75.28 16.01 -21.35
C ARG A 61 74.06 16.88 -21.61
N LEU A 62 73.62 16.90 -22.87
CA LEU A 62 72.38 17.53 -23.27
C LEU A 62 71.18 16.74 -22.72
N HIS A 63 70.22 17.41 -22.09
CA HIS A 63 69.02 16.78 -21.52
C HIS A 63 68.28 15.92 -22.54
N TYR A 64 68.11 16.43 -23.76
CA TYR A 64 67.39 15.75 -24.84
C TYR A 64 68.13 14.55 -25.42
N ASP A 65 69.46 14.45 -25.22
CA ASP A 65 70.22 13.25 -25.60
C ASP A 65 70.12 12.18 -24.51
N ALA A 66 70.09 12.60 -23.24
CA ALA A 66 69.90 11.69 -22.10
C ALA A 66 68.46 11.15 -22.03
N PHE A 67 67.50 11.93 -22.52
CA PHE A 67 66.07 11.62 -22.56
C PHE A 67 65.48 11.97 -23.95
N PRO A 68 65.78 11.18 -24.99
CA PRO A 68 65.25 11.40 -26.34
C PRO A 68 63.72 11.31 -26.41
N GLU A 69 63.11 10.55 -25.52
CA GLU A 69 61.68 10.33 -25.39
C GLU A 69 60.91 11.52 -24.79
N VAL A 70 61.58 12.59 -24.37
CA VAL A 70 60.94 13.77 -23.77
C VAL A 70 59.89 14.36 -24.72
N PRO A 71 58.59 14.39 -24.30
CA PRO A 71 57.51 14.96 -25.10
C PRO A 71 57.75 16.41 -25.50
N GLN A 72 57.24 16.81 -26.67
CA GLN A 72 57.40 18.17 -27.19
C GLN A 72 56.94 19.26 -26.21
N LYS A 73 55.85 19.01 -25.47
CA LYS A 73 55.35 19.88 -24.39
C LYS A 73 56.46 20.36 -23.45
N TRP A 74 57.33 19.46 -23.01
CA TRP A 74 58.41 19.81 -22.08
C TRP A 74 59.50 20.64 -22.73
N ARG A 75 59.83 20.35 -24.00
CA ARG A 75 60.79 21.13 -24.79
C ARG A 75 60.31 22.57 -24.94
N ASP A 76 59.02 22.75 -25.21
CA ASP A 76 58.38 24.06 -25.35
C ASP A 76 58.39 24.83 -24.02
N LEU A 77 58.09 24.15 -22.90
CA LEU A 77 58.16 24.74 -21.55
C LEU A 77 59.59 25.19 -21.19
N HIS A 78 60.60 24.34 -21.43
CA HIS A 78 62.00 24.69 -21.19
C HIS A 78 62.42 25.89 -22.04
N ALA A 79 62.08 25.89 -23.34
CA ALA A 79 62.40 26.98 -24.26
C ALA A 79 61.75 28.29 -23.80
N ARG A 80 60.51 28.23 -23.33
CA ARG A 80 59.78 29.40 -22.83
C ARG A 80 60.42 30.00 -21.57
N VAL A 81 60.82 29.17 -20.60
CA VAL A 81 61.55 29.64 -19.40
C VAL A 81 62.86 30.32 -19.78
N LEU A 82 63.62 29.73 -20.72
CA LEU A 82 64.92 30.25 -21.14
C LEU A 82 64.82 31.51 -22.02
N ALA A 83 63.78 31.63 -22.85
CA ALA A 83 63.58 32.76 -23.74
C ALA A 83 62.91 33.96 -23.05
N GLU A 84 61.87 33.71 -22.26
CA GLU A 84 61.06 34.76 -21.62
C GLU A 84 61.55 35.08 -20.20
N GLY A 85 62.31 34.19 -19.57
CA GLY A 85 62.72 34.33 -18.17
C GLY A 85 61.57 34.18 -17.17
N VAL A 86 60.53 33.42 -17.53
CA VAL A 86 59.34 33.18 -16.70
C VAL A 86 59.50 31.95 -15.81
N GLU A 87 58.81 31.95 -14.67
CA GLU A 87 58.67 30.77 -13.82
C GLU A 87 57.39 30.02 -14.16
N LEU A 88 57.47 28.69 -14.29
CA LEU A 88 56.33 27.82 -14.61
C LEU A 88 56.22 26.71 -13.55
N ARG A 89 55.00 26.29 -13.22
CA ARG A 89 54.73 25.22 -12.25
C ARG A 89 53.43 24.48 -12.52
N HIS A 90 53.34 23.25 -12.03
CA HIS A 90 52.12 22.44 -12.02
C HIS A 90 52.09 21.52 -10.80
N GLU A 91 50.91 21.34 -10.18
CA GLU A 91 50.74 20.63 -8.90
C GLU A 91 50.51 19.10 -9.03
N GLY A 92 50.34 18.61 -10.25
CA GLY A 92 50.09 17.20 -10.53
C GLY A 92 49.82 16.97 -12.00
N ASP A 93 50.87 16.99 -12.81
CA ASP A 93 50.81 16.76 -14.27
C ASP A 93 50.94 15.25 -14.55
N PRO A 94 50.03 14.62 -15.30
CA PRO A 94 50.18 13.22 -15.67
C PRO A 94 51.33 13.06 -16.67
N TYR A 95 52.22 12.12 -16.38
CA TYR A 95 53.39 11.77 -17.18
C TYR A 95 53.51 10.25 -17.27
N VAL A 96 53.93 9.74 -18.43
CA VAL A 96 54.18 8.31 -18.63
C VAL A 96 55.68 8.09 -18.48
N ASP A 97 56.09 7.31 -17.47
CA ASP A 97 57.49 7.01 -17.23
C ASP A 97 58.09 6.05 -18.28
N ARG A 98 59.39 5.78 -18.18
CA ARG A 98 60.13 4.90 -19.10
C ARG A 98 59.62 3.46 -19.14
N GLU A 99 58.93 3.03 -18.09
CA GLU A 99 58.32 1.70 -17.99
C GLU A 99 56.88 1.69 -18.51
N GLY A 100 56.38 2.81 -19.03
CA GLY A 100 55.02 2.96 -19.54
C GLY A 100 53.97 3.20 -18.44
N ARG A 101 54.38 3.44 -17.19
CA ARG A 101 53.44 3.67 -16.08
C ARG A 101 53.05 5.13 -16.03
N THR A 102 51.76 5.39 -15.85
CA THR A 102 51.28 6.76 -15.62
C THR A 102 51.60 7.18 -14.19
N GLN A 103 52.46 8.17 -14.05
CA GLN A 103 52.76 8.86 -12.80
C GLN A 103 52.19 10.28 -12.82
N TRP A 104 52.01 10.84 -11.64
CA TRP A 104 51.66 12.24 -11.46
C TRP A 104 52.83 12.96 -10.83
N ILE A 105 53.28 14.03 -11.49
CA ILE A 105 54.43 14.81 -11.01
C ILE A 105 54.01 16.24 -10.69
N ARG A 106 54.40 16.72 -9.51
CA ARG A 106 54.45 18.14 -9.22
C ARG A 106 55.79 18.65 -9.73
N TRP A 107 55.78 19.76 -10.45
CA TRP A 107 57.00 20.34 -10.99
C TRP A 107 56.97 21.86 -10.96
N SER A 108 58.16 22.45 -10.85
CA SER A 108 58.38 23.87 -11.10
C SER A 108 59.69 24.06 -11.85
N MET A 109 59.74 25.06 -12.71
CA MET A 109 60.93 25.42 -13.47
C MET A 109 61.11 26.93 -13.45
N ALA A 110 62.33 27.36 -13.14
CA ALA A 110 62.68 28.76 -13.01
C ALA A 110 64.04 29.03 -13.67
N PRO A 111 64.25 30.20 -14.28
CA PRO A 111 65.54 30.57 -14.84
C PRO A 111 66.49 31.00 -13.72
N TRP A 112 67.75 30.56 -13.76
CA TRP A 112 68.79 31.15 -12.91
C TRP A 112 69.57 32.21 -13.71
N ARG A 113 70.05 33.24 -13.01
CA ARG A 113 70.70 34.40 -13.63
C ARG A 113 72.20 34.40 -13.32
N THR A 114 72.97 34.86 -14.31
CA THR A 114 74.40 35.16 -14.17
C THR A 114 74.59 36.48 -13.42
N ASP A 115 75.81 36.75 -12.95
CA ASP A 115 76.16 38.01 -12.28
C ASP A 115 75.86 39.26 -13.14
N GLY A 116 75.89 39.09 -14.48
CA GLY A 116 75.51 40.12 -15.45
C GLY A 116 74.01 40.27 -15.70
N GLY A 117 73.15 39.57 -14.96
CA GLY A 117 71.68 39.63 -15.05
C GLY A 117 71.06 38.81 -16.20
N GLY A 118 71.87 38.30 -17.13
CA GLY A 118 71.43 37.41 -18.20
C GLY A 118 71.02 36.03 -17.69
N ILE A 119 70.10 35.36 -18.40
CA ILE A 119 69.66 33.99 -18.07
C ILE A 119 70.83 33.03 -18.33
N GLY A 120 71.32 32.39 -17.27
CA GLY A 120 72.41 31.42 -17.35
C GLY A 120 71.91 30.00 -17.66
N GLY A 121 70.65 29.71 -17.34
CA GLY A 121 70.01 28.44 -17.61
C GLY A 121 68.74 28.22 -16.78
N LEU A 122 68.38 26.96 -16.54
CA LEU A 122 67.10 26.56 -15.95
C LEU A 122 67.32 25.67 -14.71
N VAL A 123 66.54 25.90 -13.66
CA VAL A 123 66.40 25.02 -12.50
C VAL A 123 65.06 24.33 -12.59
N LEU A 124 65.05 23.00 -12.61
CA LEU A 124 63.87 22.15 -12.61
C LEU A 124 63.72 21.47 -11.25
N TYR A 125 62.53 21.55 -10.70
CA TYR A 125 62.07 20.80 -9.53
C TYR A 125 61.01 19.79 -9.97
N THR A 126 61.10 18.56 -9.46
CA THR A 126 60.14 17.49 -9.68
C THR A 126 59.90 16.69 -8.40
N GLU A 127 58.65 16.30 -8.16
CA GLU A 127 58.22 15.44 -7.07
C GLU A 127 57.12 14.50 -7.56
N VAL A 128 57.25 13.20 -7.31
CA VAL A 128 56.23 12.21 -7.65
C VAL A 128 55.10 12.25 -6.60
N VAL A 129 53.90 12.68 -7.03
CA VAL A 129 52.71 12.87 -6.17
C VAL A 129 51.58 11.86 -6.46
N THR A 130 51.89 10.78 -7.21
CA THR A 130 50.95 9.76 -7.66
C THR A 130 50.07 9.19 -6.53
N ALA A 131 50.67 8.76 -5.42
CA ALA A 131 49.94 8.12 -4.32
C ALA A 131 48.88 9.05 -3.72
N GLY A 132 49.22 10.33 -3.50
CA GLY A 132 48.30 11.32 -2.94
C GLY A 132 47.12 11.64 -3.85
N ILE A 133 47.37 11.79 -5.16
CA ILE A 133 46.31 12.05 -6.14
C ILE A 133 45.38 10.85 -6.29
N LEU A 134 45.93 9.62 -6.35
CA LEU A 134 45.12 8.41 -6.46
C LEU A 134 44.27 8.19 -5.20
N ALA A 135 44.81 8.40 -4.00
CA ALA A 135 44.06 8.29 -2.76
C ALA A 135 42.89 9.29 -2.71
N ARG A 136 43.14 10.56 -3.09
CA ARG A 136 42.09 11.59 -3.14
C ARG A 136 41.00 11.23 -4.14
N ARG A 137 41.36 10.82 -5.36
CA ARG A 137 40.39 10.40 -6.38
C ARG A 137 39.61 9.16 -5.97
N ALA A 138 40.26 8.21 -5.30
CA ALA A 138 39.59 7.01 -4.80
C ALA A 138 38.56 7.37 -3.72
N LEU A 139 38.88 8.33 -2.83
CA LEU A 139 37.96 8.87 -1.83
C LEU A 139 36.78 9.60 -2.48
N GLU A 140 37.04 10.52 -3.40
CA GLU A 140 36.00 11.24 -4.16
C GLU A 140 35.07 10.26 -4.90
N ALA A 141 35.63 9.24 -5.55
CA ALA A 141 34.86 8.22 -6.24
C ALA A 141 34.04 7.34 -5.26
N ALA A 142 34.58 7.04 -4.08
CA ALA A 142 33.86 6.31 -3.04
C ALA A 142 32.70 7.14 -2.46
N GLU A 143 32.92 8.43 -2.19
CA GLU A 143 31.89 9.36 -1.74
C GLU A 143 30.78 9.52 -2.79
N ALA A 144 31.15 9.68 -4.06
CA ALA A 144 30.18 9.76 -5.16
C ALA A 144 29.34 8.48 -5.28
N ARG A 145 29.96 7.30 -5.14
CA ARG A 145 29.23 6.02 -5.12
C ARG A 145 28.29 5.92 -3.93
N TYR A 146 28.74 6.33 -2.74
CA TYR A 146 27.91 6.34 -1.54
C TYR A 146 26.68 7.23 -1.73
N ARG A 147 26.85 8.49 -2.16
CA ARG A 147 25.73 9.41 -2.42
C ARG A 147 24.77 8.87 -3.46
N ALA A 148 25.28 8.27 -4.55
CA ALA A 148 24.42 7.67 -5.57
C ALA A 148 23.55 6.53 -5.01
N VAL A 149 24.12 5.63 -4.20
CA VAL A 149 23.35 4.55 -3.55
C VAL A 149 22.37 5.10 -2.51
N PHE A 150 22.80 6.10 -1.73
CA PHE A 150 21.97 6.73 -0.73
C PHE A 150 20.74 7.42 -1.37
N ASP A 151 20.92 8.18 -2.44
CA ASP A 151 19.85 8.97 -3.07
C ASP A 151 18.99 8.20 -4.09
N GLN A 152 19.53 7.20 -4.79
CA GLN A 152 18.78 6.45 -5.82
C GLN A 152 17.89 5.33 -5.24
N THR A 153 17.93 5.07 -3.94
CA THR A 153 17.09 4.03 -3.33
C THR A 153 15.64 4.49 -3.23
N ALA A 154 14.68 3.61 -3.55
CA ALA A 154 13.25 3.88 -3.38
C ALA A 154 12.81 3.92 -1.90
N MET A 155 13.69 3.51 -0.99
CA MET A 155 13.46 3.59 0.45
C MET A 155 13.98 4.91 1.00
N GLY A 156 13.28 5.45 1.99
CA GLY A 156 13.78 6.58 2.74
C GLY A 156 14.89 6.14 3.68
N VAL A 157 16.04 6.79 3.62
CA VAL A 157 17.16 6.56 4.53
C VAL A 157 17.52 7.85 5.24
N ALA A 158 17.68 7.78 6.56
CA ALA A 158 18.15 8.89 7.36
C ALA A 158 19.16 8.44 8.42
N ARG A 159 20.12 9.32 8.69
CA ARG A 159 21.05 9.20 9.82
C ARG A 159 20.57 10.10 10.95
N LEU A 160 20.41 9.54 12.14
CA LEU A 160 19.96 10.26 13.32
C LEU A 160 21.04 10.26 14.40
N ALA A 161 21.10 11.33 15.19
CA ALA A 161 21.82 11.31 16.45
C ALA A 161 21.15 10.35 17.46
N GLN A 162 21.87 9.97 18.53
CA GLN A 162 21.32 9.08 19.59
C GLN A 162 20.06 9.63 20.25
N ASP A 163 19.91 10.95 20.23
CA ASP A 163 18.80 11.66 20.84
C ASP A 163 17.59 11.83 19.89
N GLY A 164 17.70 11.26 18.68
CA GLY A 164 16.69 11.22 17.64
C GLY A 164 16.71 12.39 16.65
N ALA A 165 17.66 13.33 16.73
CA ALA A 165 17.78 14.42 15.78
C ALA A 165 18.21 13.93 14.39
N ILE A 166 17.54 14.36 13.33
CA ILE A 166 17.86 13.98 11.95
C ILE A 166 19.10 14.75 11.49
N LEU A 167 20.20 14.03 11.26
CA LEU A 167 21.47 14.60 10.81
C LEU A 167 21.57 14.65 9.28
N GLU A 168 21.00 13.65 8.62
CA GLU A 168 21.06 13.47 7.18
C GLU A 168 19.86 12.65 6.70
N ALA A 169 19.36 12.94 5.51
CA ALA A 169 18.24 12.24 4.90
C ALA A 169 18.34 12.25 3.38
N ASN A 170 18.11 11.10 2.75
CA ASN A 170 18.06 10.99 1.28
C ASN A 170 16.77 11.62 0.73
N ASP A 171 16.71 11.76 -0.59
CA ASP A 171 15.56 12.38 -1.28
C ASP A 171 14.26 11.57 -1.05
N SER A 172 14.34 10.24 -1.08
CA SER A 172 13.19 9.35 -0.83
C SER A 172 12.62 9.49 0.59
N PHE A 173 13.45 9.73 1.61
CA PHE A 173 13.01 9.95 2.99
C PHE A 173 12.18 11.23 3.10
N CYS A 174 12.64 12.29 2.43
CA CYS A 174 11.93 13.56 2.36
C CYS A 174 10.60 13.41 1.61
N ALA A 175 10.62 12.70 0.47
CA ALA A 175 9.44 12.44 -0.36
C ALA A 175 8.38 11.60 0.38
N ILE A 176 8.78 10.53 1.05
CA ILE A 176 7.87 9.66 1.81
C ILE A 176 7.23 10.42 2.98
N LEU A 177 8.01 11.23 3.71
CA LEU A 177 7.49 12.04 4.81
C LEU A 177 6.76 13.30 4.34
N ARG A 178 6.74 13.58 3.03
CA ARG A 178 6.09 14.74 2.41
C ARG A 178 6.57 16.05 3.03
N ARG A 179 7.87 16.15 3.32
CA ARG A 179 8.47 17.31 3.98
C ARG A 179 9.80 17.69 3.31
N PRO A 180 10.06 18.99 3.15
CA PRO A 180 11.32 19.44 2.60
C PRO A 180 12.48 19.14 3.56
N ARG A 181 13.67 18.87 2.99
CA ARG A 181 14.86 18.45 3.74
C ARG A 181 15.21 19.46 4.85
N GLU A 182 15.07 20.75 4.59
CA GLU A 182 15.41 21.83 5.52
C GLU A 182 14.56 21.82 6.79
N GLN A 183 13.32 21.30 6.73
CA GLN A 183 12.45 21.15 7.89
C GLN A 183 12.74 19.87 8.68
N LEU A 184 13.29 18.86 8.01
CA LEU A 184 13.62 17.57 8.62
C LEU A 184 14.96 17.65 9.34
N LEU A 185 15.99 18.22 8.73
CA LEU A 185 17.33 18.30 9.31
C LEU A 185 17.31 19.08 10.65
N GLY A 186 17.94 18.51 11.67
CA GLY A 186 17.98 19.03 13.04
C GLY A 186 16.69 18.79 13.85
N SER A 187 15.56 18.47 13.20
CA SER A 187 14.33 18.11 13.91
C SER A 187 14.43 16.70 14.52
N ARG A 188 13.64 16.42 15.56
CA ARG A 188 13.61 15.11 16.20
C ARG A 188 12.59 14.21 15.52
N ILE A 189 12.98 12.98 15.17
CA ILE A 189 12.09 12.02 14.51
C ILE A 189 10.77 11.78 15.28
N THR A 190 10.79 11.89 16.61
CA THR A 190 9.64 11.70 17.50
C THR A 190 8.53 12.75 17.29
N THR A 191 8.86 13.95 16.78
CA THR A 191 7.84 14.96 16.44
C THR A 191 7.01 14.55 15.23
N LEU A 192 7.51 13.61 14.41
CA LEU A 192 6.81 13.10 13.23
C LEU A 192 5.99 11.84 13.55
N VAL A 193 6.30 11.11 14.63
CA VAL A 193 5.58 9.90 15.03
C VAL A 193 4.20 10.25 15.59
N HIS A 194 3.15 9.56 15.12
CA HIS A 194 1.78 9.73 15.60
C HIS A 194 1.67 9.41 17.10
N GLU A 195 0.79 10.12 17.83
CA GLU A 195 0.64 10.00 19.30
C GLU A 195 0.45 8.56 19.78
N HIS A 196 -0.40 7.79 19.11
CA HIS A 196 -0.65 6.38 19.43
C HIS A 196 0.57 5.46 19.33
N ASP A 197 1.61 5.82 18.56
CA ASP A 197 2.83 5.00 18.39
C ASP A 197 4.05 5.63 19.09
N LEU A 198 3.93 6.84 19.64
CA LEU A 198 5.04 7.59 20.24
C LEU A 198 5.64 6.88 21.45
N ALA A 199 4.81 6.34 22.34
CA ALA A 199 5.28 5.66 23.56
C ALA A 199 6.16 4.45 23.23
N GLN A 200 5.71 3.61 22.29
CA GLN A 200 6.49 2.46 21.83
C GLN A 200 7.76 2.90 21.09
N ALA A 201 7.67 3.98 20.29
CA ALA A 201 8.83 4.53 19.61
C ALA A 201 9.94 4.99 20.54
N LEU A 202 9.58 5.64 21.65
CA LEU A 202 10.52 6.04 22.68
C LEU A 202 11.15 4.85 23.39
N ALA A 203 10.35 3.83 23.73
CA ALA A 203 10.86 2.62 24.39
C ALA A 203 11.85 1.85 23.50
N ASP A 204 11.52 1.65 22.21
CA ASP A 204 12.40 0.96 21.27
C ASP A 204 13.68 1.77 20.99
N GLY A 205 13.56 3.11 20.93
CA GLY A 205 14.71 4.02 20.82
C GLY A 205 15.63 3.94 22.03
N GLU A 206 15.08 3.92 23.24
CA GLU A 206 15.87 3.80 24.48
C GLU A 206 16.58 2.44 24.56
N ALA A 207 15.92 1.36 24.13
CA ALA A 207 16.51 0.02 24.07
C ALA A 207 17.72 -0.03 23.11
N LEU A 208 17.62 0.60 21.93
CA LEU A 208 18.75 0.75 21.00
C LEU A 208 19.90 1.56 21.62
N THR A 209 19.60 2.74 22.16
CA THR A 209 20.65 3.65 22.64
C THR A 209 21.44 3.04 23.79
N ARG A 210 20.76 2.33 24.71
CA ARG A 210 21.40 1.56 25.80
C ARG A 210 22.11 0.28 25.35
N GLY A 211 21.95 -0.14 24.09
CA GLY A 211 22.54 -1.37 23.57
C GLY A 211 21.87 -2.64 24.10
N ALA A 212 20.60 -2.57 24.51
CA ALA A 212 19.82 -3.77 24.83
C ALA A 212 19.43 -4.54 23.55
N ILE A 213 19.35 -3.83 22.43
CA ILE A 213 19.15 -4.34 21.07
C ILE A 213 20.03 -3.54 20.11
N ASP A 214 20.43 -4.16 18.99
CA ASP A 214 21.22 -3.48 17.94
C ASP A 214 20.35 -2.96 16.79
N THR A 215 19.19 -3.60 16.57
CA THR A 215 18.25 -3.25 15.51
C THR A 215 16.82 -3.63 15.89
N TYR A 216 15.84 -2.90 15.36
CA TYR A 216 14.43 -3.31 15.37
C TYR A 216 13.74 -2.94 14.06
N THR A 217 12.63 -3.63 13.77
CA THR A 217 11.73 -3.30 12.67
C THR A 217 10.30 -3.16 13.18
N ALA A 218 9.58 -2.14 12.74
CA ALA A 218 8.21 -1.88 13.16
C ALA A 218 7.39 -1.17 12.06
N ASP A 219 6.09 -1.47 12.02
CA ASP A 219 5.12 -0.66 11.30
C ASP A 219 4.62 0.45 12.26
N ARG A 220 4.74 1.72 11.87
CA ARG A 220 4.27 2.85 12.69
C ARG A 220 3.57 3.91 11.87
N ARG A 221 2.69 4.63 12.54
CA ARG A 221 2.00 5.81 12.03
C ARG A 221 2.86 7.05 12.23
N PHE A 222 3.00 7.80 11.16
CA PHE A 222 3.63 9.11 11.13
C PHE A 222 2.58 10.15 10.75
N ARG A 223 2.74 11.35 11.28
CA ARG A 223 1.95 12.52 10.90
C ARG A 223 2.41 12.99 9.53
N GLY A 224 1.47 13.14 8.61
CA GLY A 224 1.70 13.73 7.29
C GLY A 224 1.96 15.23 7.35
N GLU A 225 1.77 15.89 6.21
CA GLU A 225 1.84 17.35 6.13
C GLU A 225 0.54 17.99 6.63
N GLN A 226 -0.60 17.36 6.31
CA GLN A 226 -1.92 17.80 6.76
C GLN A 226 -2.23 17.27 8.18
N PRO A 227 -3.00 18.00 9.01
CA PRO A 227 -3.27 17.61 10.41
C PRO A 227 -3.87 16.21 10.60
N ASP A 228 -4.72 15.78 9.67
CA ASP A 228 -5.42 14.48 9.73
C ASP A 228 -4.76 13.40 8.86
N GLU A 229 -3.66 13.72 8.19
CA GLU A 229 -2.98 12.77 7.33
C GLU A 229 -2.10 11.83 8.15
N ILE A 230 -2.34 10.53 7.98
CA ILE A 230 -1.58 9.46 8.62
C ILE A 230 -0.84 8.67 7.55
N LEU A 231 0.48 8.63 7.70
CA LEU A 231 1.37 7.80 6.89
C LEU A 231 1.69 6.53 7.67
N TRP A 232 1.39 5.36 7.11
CA TRP A 232 1.88 4.12 7.66
C TRP A 232 3.24 3.80 7.07
N LEU A 233 4.26 3.75 7.91
CA LEU A 233 5.63 3.48 7.51
C LEU A 233 6.09 2.17 8.12
N ASN A 234 6.70 1.31 7.30
CA ASN A 234 7.54 0.24 7.80
C ASN A 234 8.96 0.80 7.96
N LEU A 235 9.51 0.72 9.16
CA LEU A 235 10.85 1.22 9.45
C LEU A 235 11.72 0.17 10.11
N THR A 236 12.99 0.16 9.71
CA THR A 236 14.07 -0.55 10.37
C THR A 236 15.04 0.48 10.95
N VAL A 237 15.34 0.38 12.24
CA VAL A 237 16.27 1.27 12.92
C VAL A 237 17.42 0.44 13.47
N SER A 238 18.65 0.84 13.15
CA SER A 238 19.86 0.17 13.62
C SER A 238 20.82 1.15 14.25
N LYS A 239 21.47 0.74 15.34
CA LYS A 239 22.55 1.52 15.94
C LYS A 239 23.86 1.20 15.23
N VAL A 240 24.59 2.25 14.88
CA VAL A 240 25.95 2.15 14.32
C VAL A 240 26.91 2.82 15.31
N SER A 241 27.98 2.11 15.67
CA SER A 241 29.00 2.59 16.61
C SER A 241 30.37 2.54 15.92
N PRO A 242 30.75 3.58 15.16
CA PRO A 242 32.06 3.66 14.51
C PRO A 242 33.19 3.78 15.55
N ALA A 243 34.42 3.45 15.16
CA ALA A 243 35.58 3.54 16.06
C ALA A 243 36.03 4.98 16.36
N GLU A 244 35.88 5.89 15.40
CA GLU A 244 36.39 7.27 15.46
C GLU A 244 35.28 8.33 15.58
N GLU A 245 34.00 7.92 15.60
CA GLU A 245 32.85 8.82 15.65
C GLU A 245 31.85 8.43 16.75
N PRO A 246 31.08 9.40 17.30
CA PRO A 246 29.98 9.09 18.21
C PRO A 246 28.97 8.14 17.56
N PRO A 247 28.39 7.18 18.32
CA PRO A 247 27.40 6.27 17.75
C PRO A 247 26.16 7.04 17.28
N TYR A 248 25.56 6.59 16.20
CA TYR A 248 24.38 7.17 15.58
C TYR A 248 23.37 6.08 15.21
N LEU A 249 22.17 6.49 14.83
CA LEU A 249 21.13 5.58 14.36
C LEU A 249 20.97 5.72 12.85
N VAL A 250 20.75 4.61 12.16
CA VAL A 250 20.33 4.60 10.76
C VAL A 250 18.88 4.14 10.73
N VAL A 251 18.03 4.93 10.10
CA VAL A 251 16.62 4.59 9.84
C VAL A 251 16.46 4.35 8.35
N ILE A 252 15.89 3.19 8.01
CA ILE A 252 15.40 2.88 6.68
C ILE A 252 13.89 2.78 6.79
N LEU A 253 13.14 3.48 5.94
CA LEU A 253 11.69 3.48 5.94
C LEU A 253 11.09 3.30 4.55
N SER A 254 9.89 2.73 4.50
CA SER A 254 9.08 2.59 3.30
C SER A 254 7.62 2.91 3.60
N ASP A 255 6.93 3.53 2.64
CA ASP A 255 5.50 3.84 2.76
C ASP A 255 4.67 2.57 2.49
N ILE A 256 3.90 2.15 3.49
CA ILE A 256 2.99 1.01 3.45
C ILE A 256 1.52 1.44 3.61
N SER A 257 1.22 2.73 3.47
CA SER A 257 -0.13 3.30 3.63
C SER A 257 -1.14 2.63 2.71
N HIS A 258 -0.81 2.50 1.42
CA HIS A 258 -1.69 1.83 0.46
C HIS A 258 -1.97 0.37 0.84
N ARG A 259 -0.94 -0.36 1.31
CA ARG A 259 -1.07 -1.75 1.78
C ARG A 259 -2.00 -1.84 2.98
N LYS A 260 -1.82 -0.99 3.99
CA LYS A 260 -2.67 -0.96 5.20
C LYS A 260 -4.13 -0.61 4.90
N LEU A 261 -4.36 0.33 3.97
CA LEU A 261 -5.71 0.68 3.52
C LEU A 261 -6.40 -0.50 2.81
N ALA A 262 -5.68 -1.21 1.93
CA ALA A 262 -6.20 -2.39 1.25
C ALA A 262 -6.53 -3.53 2.24
N GLU A 263 -5.63 -3.79 3.19
CA GLU A 263 -5.84 -4.78 4.26
C GLU A 263 -7.09 -4.44 5.10
N SER A 264 -7.26 -3.17 5.50
CA SER A 264 -8.42 -2.72 6.27
C SER A 264 -9.74 -2.85 5.49
N ALA A 265 -9.74 -2.45 4.22
CA ALA A 265 -10.92 -2.58 3.36
C ALA A 265 -11.32 -4.05 3.17
N GLN A 266 -10.35 -4.95 2.98
CA GLN A 266 -10.60 -6.39 2.86
C GLN A 266 -11.17 -6.98 4.15
N GLN A 267 -10.63 -6.61 5.31
CA GLN A 267 -11.14 -7.06 6.61
C GLN A 267 -12.58 -6.59 6.84
N HIS A 268 -12.89 -5.34 6.48
CA HIS A 268 -14.25 -4.81 6.58
C HIS A 268 -15.22 -5.60 5.69
N HIS A 269 -14.84 -5.86 4.43
CA HIS A 269 -15.65 -6.66 3.52
C HIS A 269 -15.87 -8.09 4.03
N GLN A 270 -14.84 -8.74 4.56
CA GLN A 270 -14.97 -10.08 5.16
C GLN A 270 -15.89 -10.08 6.39
N ALA A 271 -15.82 -9.06 7.23
CA ALA A 271 -16.70 -8.92 8.39
C ALA A 271 -18.17 -8.79 7.94
N GLN A 272 -18.44 -7.98 6.91
CA GLN A 272 -19.77 -7.84 6.32
C GLN A 272 -20.29 -9.17 5.75
N LEU A 273 -19.47 -9.89 4.97
CA LEU A 273 -19.85 -11.21 4.44
C LEU A 273 -20.18 -12.21 5.55
N ARG A 274 -19.41 -12.22 6.65
CA ARG A 274 -19.68 -13.11 7.80
C ARG A 274 -21.02 -12.79 8.47
N LEU A 275 -21.36 -11.51 8.63
CA LEU A 275 -22.67 -11.12 9.17
C LEU A 275 -23.81 -11.61 8.26
N LEU A 276 -23.67 -11.43 6.94
CA LEU A 276 -24.66 -11.91 5.97
C LEU A 276 -24.81 -13.44 5.98
N ILE A 277 -23.70 -14.18 6.07
CA ILE A 277 -23.72 -15.64 6.16
C ILE A 277 -24.41 -16.09 7.45
N ASN A 278 -24.14 -15.45 8.58
CA ASN A 278 -24.78 -15.78 9.85
C ASN A 278 -26.29 -15.54 9.78
N GLU A 279 -26.70 -14.40 9.22
CA GLU A 279 -28.12 -14.07 9.03
C GLU A 279 -28.80 -15.07 8.08
N LEU A 280 -28.16 -15.44 6.97
CA LEU A 280 -28.65 -16.48 6.06
C LEU A 280 -28.82 -17.82 6.79
N ASN A 281 -27.82 -18.23 7.58
CA ASN A 281 -27.88 -19.49 8.34
C ASN A 281 -29.01 -19.48 9.36
N HIS A 282 -29.23 -18.37 10.06
CA HIS A 282 -30.39 -18.21 10.94
C HIS A 282 -31.71 -18.36 10.16
N ARG A 283 -31.81 -17.77 8.97
CA ARG A 283 -33.00 -17.88 8.11
C ARG A 283 -33.26 -19.29 7.60
N VAL A 284 -32.21 -20.00 7.18
CA VAL A 284 -32.31 -21.39 6.74
C VAL A 284 -32.78 -22.28 7.89
N LYS A 285 -32.22 -22.11 9.10
CA LYS A 285 -32.65 -22.86 10.29
C LYS A 285 -34.11 -22.60 10.63
N ASN A 286 -34.56 -21.34 10.58
CA ASN A 286 -35.96 -20.99 10.83
C ASN A 286 -36.90 -21.66 9.82
N THR A 287 -36.57 -21.60 8.53
CA THR A 287 -37.38 -22.20 7.46
C THR A 287 -37.45 -23.72 7.61
N LEU A 288 -36.33 -24.38 7.91
CA LEU A 288 -36.29 -25.82 8.16
C LEU A 288 -37.13 -26.20 9.39
N ALA A 289 -37.08 -25.43 10.46
CA ALA A 289 -37.91 -25.66 11.65
C ALA A 289 -39.42 -25.54 11.33
N THR A 290 -39.81 -24.60 10.46
CA THR A 290 -41.18 -24.47 9.96
C THR A 290 -41.60 -25.70 9.15
N VAL A 291 -40.76 -26.17 8.22
CA VAL A 291 -41.02 -27.37 7.42
C VAL A 291 -41.13 -28.62 8.32
N GLN A 292 -40.24 -28.78 9.30
CA GLN A 292 -40.28 -29.88 10.25
C GLN A 292 -41.55 -29.87 11.09
N SER A 293 -41.95 -28.69 11.60
CA SER A 293 -43.19 -28.54 12.36
C SER A 293 -44.41 -28.90 11.53
N MET A 294 -44.42 -28.50 10.25
CA MET A 294 -45.48 -28.82 9.29
C MET A 294 -45.56 -30.32 9.01
N ALA A 295 -44.42 -31.00 8.83
CA ALA A 295 -44.37 -32.45 8.65
C ALA A 295 -44.91 -33.18 9.89
N ALA A 296 -44.41 -32.83 11.08
CA ALA A 296 -44.81 -33.44 12.34
C ALA A 296 -46.31 -33.26 12.64
N GLN A 297 -46.88 -32.08 12.33
CA GLN A 297 -48.30 -31.82 12.53
C GLN A 297 -49.17 -32.59 11.52
N THR A 298 -48.71 -32.73 10.28
CA THR A 298 -49.47 -33.42 9.21
C THR A 298 -49.53 -34.92 9.47
N LEU A 299 -48.37 -35.53 9.75
CA LEU A 299 -48.26 -36.97 10.03
C LEU A 299 -48.99 -37.38 11.31
N ARG A 300 -49.09 -36.50 12.32
CA ARG A 300 -49.79 -36.81 13.57
C ARG A 300 -51.31 -36.85 13.42
N ASN A 301 -51.88 -36.07 12.51
CA ASN A 301 -53.32 -35.86 12.43
C ASN A 301 -54.00 -36.65 11.30
N GLU A 302 -53.24 -37.32 10.44
CA GLU A 302 -53.75 -38.07 9.30
C GLU A 302 -53.21 -39.53 9.33
N PRO A 303 -54.03 -40.53 9.69
CA PRO A 303 -53.58 -41.91 9.85
C PRO A 303 -53.25 -42.60 8.52
N SER A 304 -53.75 -42.10 7.38
CA SER A 304 -53.45 -42.66 6.05
C SER A 304 -52.14 -42.08 5.50
N PRO A 305 -51.09 -42.89 5.25
CA PRO A 305 -49.81 -42.39 4.75
C PRO A 305 -49.91 -41.67 3.40
N ALA A 306 -50.75 -42.16 2.46
CA ALA A 306 -50.94 -41.55 1.15
C ALA A 306 -51.59 -40.16 1.25
N VAL A 307 -52.65 -40.05 2.07
CA VAL A 307 -53.37 -38.78 2.29
C VAL A 307 -52.50 -37.81 3.09
N ALA A 308 -51.68 -38.30 4.03
CA ALA A 308 -50.75 -37.49 4.78
C ALA A 308 -49.65 -36.90 3.89
N PHE A 309 -49.14 -37.70 2.93
CA PHE A 309 -48.16 -37.24 1.95
C PHE A 309 -48.74 -36.17 1.02
N GLU A 310 -49.90 -36.41 0.40
CA GLU A 310 -50.58 -35.41 -0.45
C GLU A 310 -50.84 -34.10 0.29
N LYS A 311 -51.30 -34.18 1.55
CA LYS A 311 -51.55 -33.00 2.40
C LYS A 311 -50.27 -32.28 2.81
N PHE A 312 -49.16 -32.98 2.95
CA PHE A 312 -47.87 -32.38 3.28
C PHE A 312 -47.26 -31.69 2.04
N GLU A 313 -47.33 -32.35 0.88
CA GLU A 313 -46.87 -31.83 -0.40
C GLU A 313 -47.60 -30.55 -0.81
N ALA A 314 -48.94 -30.53 -0.72
CA ALA A 314 -49.73 -29.34 -1.02
C ALA A 314 -49.31 -28.12 -0.17
N ARG A 315 -49.01 -28.33 1.11
CA ARG A 315 -48.55 -27.25 2.00
C ARG A 315 -47.10 -26.85 1.76
N LEU A 316 -46.25 -27.80 1.37
CA LEU A 316 -44.88 -27.49 0.97
C LEU A 316 -44.86 -26.63 -0.30
N MET A 317 -45.73 -26.91 -1.27
CA MET A 317 -45.90 -26.08 -2.46
C MET A 317 -46.45 -24.69 -2.12
N GLY A 318 -47.45 -24.60 -1.23
CA GLY A 318 -47.94 -23.31 -0.72
C GLY A 318 -46.86 -22.47 -0.03
N LEU A 319 -45.99 -23.11 0.77
CA LEU A 319 -44.83 -22.47 1.41
C LEU A 319 -43.79 -22.00 0.38
N SER A 320 -43.50 -22.81 -0.64
CA SER A 320 -42.56 -22.46 -1.72
C SER A 320 -43.03 -21.23 -2.51
N GLY A 321 -44.32 -21.16 -2.86
CA GLY A 321 -44.89 -20.02 -3.60
C GLY A 321 -44.81 -18.71 -2.82
N VAL A 322 -44.93 -18.75 -1.48
CA VAL A 322 -44.76 -17.59 -0.61
C VAL A 322 -43.29 -17.24 -0.38
N HIS A 323 -42.41 -18.23 -0.27
CA HIS A 323 -40.97 -18.02 -0.15
C HIS A 323 -40.45 -17.20 -1.34
N ASP A 324 -40.95 -17.43 -2.56
CA ASP A 324 -40.61 -16.62 -3.74
C ASP A 324 -41.07 -15.16 -3.65
N ILE A 325 -42.24 -14.89 -3.05
CA ILE A 325 -42.74 -13.52 -2.80
C ILE A 325 -41.81 -12.78 -1.85
N LEU A 326 -41.51 -13.42 -0.72
CA LEU A 326 -40.67 -12.82 0.32
C LEU A 326 -39.22 -12.65 -0.14
N THR A 327 -38.73 -13.53 -1.03
CA THR A 327 -37.38 -13.40 -1.62
C THR A 327 -37.29 -12.24 -2.61
N ARG A 328 -38.37 -11.93 -3.37
CA ARG A 328 -38.41 -10.79 -4.29
C ARG A 328 -38.60 -9.43 -3.59
N GLU A 329 -39.43 -9.38 -2.55
CA GLU A 329 -39.70 -8.16 -1.76
C GLU A 329 -38.68 -7.90 -0.63
N SER A 330 -37.52 -8.57 -0.68
CA SER A 330 -36.46 -8.49 0.35
C SER A 330 -36.98 -8.70 1.79
N TRP A 331 -38.00 -9.55 1.95
CA TRP A 331 -38.58 -9.95 3.23
C TRP A 331 -39.21 -8.81 4.05
N HIS A 332 -39.63 -7.70 3.42
CA HIS A 332 -40.30 -6.58 4.11
C HIS A 332 -41.81 -6.78 4.33
N GLY A 333 -42.36 -7.95 3.98
CA GLY A 333 -43.79 -8.22 3.96
C GLY A 333 -44.37 -8.14 2.55
N ALA A 334 -45.69 -8.30 2.42
CA ALA A 334 -46.37 -8.31 1.12
C ALA A 334 -47.76 -7.68 1.20
N PRO A 335 -48.22 -6.98 0.15
CA PRO A 335 -49.62 -6.55 0.03
C PRO A 335 -50.57 -7.75 0.10
N LEU A 336 -51.61 -7.68 0.93
CA LEU A 336 -52.60 -8.76 1.09
C LEU A 336 -53.25 -9.15 -0.24
N ARG A 337 -53.52 -8.16 -1.11
CA ARG A 337 -54.04 -8.39 -2.45
C ARG A 337 -53.13 -9.31 -3.27
N GLU A 338 -51.83 -9.04 -3.29
CA GLU A 338 -50.86 -9.84 -4.05
C GLU A 338 -50.71 -11.25 -3.46
N VAL A 339 -50.75 -11.36 -2.13
CA VAL A 339 -50.77 -12.66 -1.43
C VAL A 339 -51.99 -13.48 -1.84
N ALA A 340 -53.18 -12.87 -1.85
CA ALA A 340 -54.43 -13.52 -2.21
C ALA A 340 -54.45 -13.93 -3.68
N GLU A 341 -54.09 -13.02 -4.59
CA GLU A 341 -54.05 -13.29 -6.04
C GLU A 341 -53.14 -14.48 -6.35
N ARG A 342 -51.94 -14.54 -5.79
CA ARG A 342 -51.01 -15.66 -6.02
C ARG A 342 -51.49 -16.96 -5.39
N ALA A 343 -52.00 -16.93 -4.16
CA ALA A 343 -52.49 -18.13 -3.48
C ALA A 343 -53.70 -18.75 -4.20
N LEU A 344 -54.54 -17.92 -4.82
CA LEU A 344 -55.79 -18.33 -5.47
C LEU A 344 -55.67 -18.57 -6.97
N ARG A 345 -54.64 -18.02 -7.64
CA ARG A 345 -54.39 -18.18 -9.08
C ARG A 345 -54.48 -19.63 -9.59
N PRO A 346 -53.94 -20.66 -8.90
CA PRO A 346 -54.04 -22.05 -9.38
C PRO A 346 -55.48 -22.58 -9.45
N PHE A 347 -56.44 -21.94 -8.77
CA PHE A 347 -57.83 -22.39 -8.66
C PHE A 347 -58.79 -21.64 -9.59
N ASP A 348 -58.32 -20.56 -10.23
CA ASP A 348 -59.08 -19.75 -11.19
C ASP A 348 -58.17 -19.19 -12.29
N GLU A 349 -57.64 -20.07 -13.14
CA GLU A 349 -56.75 -19.70 -14.26
C GLU A 349 -57.39 -18.70 -15.23
N GLY A 350 -58.73 -18.70 -15.33
CA GLY A 350 -59.50 -17.78 -16.18
C GLY A 350 -59.93 -16.47 -15.49
N GLY A 351 -59.72 -16.31 -14.18
CA GLY A 351 -60.01 -15.09 -13.42
C GLY A 351 -61.49 -14.66 -13.39
N THR A 352 -62.43 -15.59 -13.57
CA THR A 352 -63.87 -15.28 -13.68
C THR A 352 -64.71 -15.82 -12.53
N ARG A 353 -64.14 -16.71 -11.69
CA ARG A 353 -64.87 -17.39 -10.61
C ARG A 353 -64.50 -16.90 -9.22
N ILE A 354 -63.34 -16.24 -9.08
CA ILE A 354 -62.86 -15.70 -7.81
C ILE A 354 -62.77 -14.17 -7.90
N GLU A 355 -63.56 -13.49 -7.06
CA GLU A 355 -63.51 -12.03 -6.90
C GLU A 355 -62.68 -11.65 -5.67
N ILE A 356 -61.74 -10.72 -5.83
CA ILE A 356 -60.82 -10.27 -4.76
C ILE A 356 -60.92 -8.74 -4.59
N ALA A 357 -61.49 -8.29 -3.48
CA ALA A 357 -61.75 -6.86 -3.23
C ALA A 357 -61.34 -6.41 -1.81
N GLY A 358 -60.83 -5.19 -1.66
CA GLY A 358 -60.48 -4.66 -0.34
C GLY A 358 -59.44 -3.55 -0.42
N PRO A 359 -59.29 -2.76 0.68
CA PRO A 359 -58.36 -1.65 0.75
C PRO A 359 -56.90 -2.15 0.73
N PRO A 360 -55.94 -1.30 0.31
CA PRO A 360 -54.53 -1.65 0.31
C PRO A 360 -54.03 -1.84 1.75
N ILE A 361 -53.54 -3.03 2.06
CA ILE A 361 -52.93 -3.36 3.34
C ILE A 361 -51.71 -4.25 3.12
N ARG A 362 -50.63 -3.99 3.88
CA ARG A 362 -49.42 -4.81 3.87
C ARG A 362 -49.37 -5.69 5.10
N LEU A 363 -49.08 -6.96 4.89
CA LEU A 363 -48.85 -7.93 5.96
C LEU A 363 -47.34 -8.10 6.18
N GLN A 364 -46.94 -8.20 7.46
CA GLN A 364 -45.60 -8.65 7.83
C GLN A 364 -45.31 -10.05 7.27
N PRO A 365 -44.04 -10.46 7.07
CA PRO A 365 -43.69 -11.74 6.46
C PRO A 365 -44.43 -12.96 7.05
N GLY A 366 -44.50 -13.08 8.38
CA GLY A 366 -45.23 -14.18 9.06
C GLY A 366 -46.74 -14.14 8.83
N GLY A 367 -47.33 -12.93 8.81
CA GLY A 367 -48.75 -12.71 8.51
C GLY A 367 -49.09 -13.00 7.05
N ALA A 368 -48.23 -12.60 6.11
CA ALA A 368 -48.38 -12.88 4.68
C ALA A 368 -48.36 -14.38 4.40
N LEU A 369 -47.41 -15.11 5.01
CA LEU A 369 -47.35 -16.57 4.91
C LEU A 369 -48.59 -17.25 5.50
N THR A 370 -49.00 -16.82 6.70
CA THR A 370 -50.19 -17.35 7.36
C THR A 370 -51.44 -17.16 6.51
N MET A 371 -51.62 -15.96 5.95
CA MET A 371 -52.77 -15.66 5.12
C MET A 371 -52.76 -16.45 3.81
N ALA A 372 -51.60 -16.60 3.16
CA ALA A 372 -51.47 -17.40 1.95
C ALA A 372 -51.90 -18.87 2.18
N LEU A 373 -51.46 -19.46 3.29
CA LEU A 373 -51.83 -20.83 3.66
C LEU A 373 -53.33 -20.95 3.94
N ILE A 374 -53.92 -19.99 4.66
CA ILE A 374 -55.36 -19.98 4.94
C ILE A 374 -56.18 -19.91 3.64
N LEU A 375 -55.83 -18.98 2.75
CA LEU A 375 -56.52 -18.81 1.47
C LEU A 375 -56.36 -20.02 0.56
N HIS A 376 -55.18 -20.63 0.52
CA HIS A 376 -54.94 -21.85 -0.25
C HIS A 376 -55.78 -23.03 0.26
N GLU A 377 -55.89 -23.20 1.58
CA GLU A 377 -56.70 -24.26 2.19
C GLU A 377 -58.20 -24.02 1.96
N LEU A 378 -58.67 -22.77 2.07
CA LEU A 378 -60.05 -22.40 1.72
C LEU A 378 -60.34 -22.70 0.24
N ALA A 379 -59.46 -22.32 -0.69
CA ALA A 379 -59.62 -22.59 -2.11
C ALA A 379 -59.62 -24.09 -2.43
N THR A 380 -58.75 -24.86 -1.77
CA THR A 380 -58.71 -26.32 -1.92
C THR A 380 -60.01 -26.96 -1.43
N ASN A 381 -60.58 -26.47 -0.32
CA ASN A 381 -61.88 -26.95 0.17
C ASN A 381 -63.01 -26.56 -0.79
N ALA A 382 -63.01 -25.34 -1.30
CA ALA A 382 -63.99 -24.88 -2.29
C ALA A 382 -63.94 -25.74 -3.56
N LEU A 383 -62.75 -26.15 -4.01
CA LEU A 383 -62.58 -27.01 -5.19
C LEU A 383 -63.04 -28.46 -4.94
N LYS A 384 -62.79 -29.00 -3.74
CA LYS A 384 -63.09 -30.41 -3.43
C LYS A 384 -64.54 -30.63 -2.99
N TYR A 385 -65.09 -29.68 -2.25
CA TYR A 385 -66.34 -29.87 -1.51
C TYR A 385 -67.32 -28.69 -1.63
N GLY A 386 -66.88 -27.55 -2.16
CA GLY A 386 -67.63 -26.29 -2.14
C GLY A 386 -67.90 -25.73 -3.53
N ALA A 387 -67.97 -24.40 -3.63
CA ALA A 387 -68.40 -23.72 -4.85
C ALA A 387 -67.56 -24.06 -6.09
N LEU A 388 -66.23 -24.09 -5.97
CA LEU A 388 -65.34 -24.28 -7.13
C LEU A 388 -65.36 -25.71 -7.69
N SER A 389 -65.99 -26.66 -7.00
CA SER A 389 -66.27 -28.00 -7.53
C SER A 389 -67.31 -28.01 -8.66
N CYS A 390 -68.15 -26.97 -8.74
CA CYS A 390 -69.16 -26.80 -9.78
C CYS A 390 -68.69 -25.78 -10.83
N ALA A 391 -69.16 -25.94 -12.08
CA ALA A 391 -68.80 -25.06 -13.19
C ALA A 391 -69.28 -23.61 -12.99
N GLU A 392 -70.44 -23.42 -12.36
CA GLU A 392 -71.05 -22.10 -12.12
C GLU A 392 -70.71 -21.48 -10.76
N GLY A 393 -70.00 -22.23 -9.91
CA GLY A 393 -69.71 -21.78 -8.56
C GLY A 393 -68.71 -20.63 -8.51
N ARG A 394 -68.90 -19.75 -7.54
CA ARG A 394 -68.12 -18.53 -7.35
C ARG A 394 -67.65 -18.38 -5.92
N VAL A 395 -66.50 -17.73 -5.77
CA VAL A 395 -65.91 -17.34 -4.49
C VAL A 395 -65.71 -15.83 -4.49
N ARG A 396 -66.09 -15.19 -3.40
CA ARG A 396 -65.78 -13.78 -3.15
C ARG A 396 -64.93 -13.67 -1.89
N LEU A 397 -63.74 -13.13 -2.06
CA LEU A 397 -62.83 -12.74 -1.00
C LEU A 397 -62.84 -11.23 -0.88
N PHE A 398 -63.32 -10.72 0.26
CA PHE A 398 -63.28 -9.29 0.53
C PHE A 398 -62.79 -8.98 1.94
N TRP A 399 -62.13 -7.86 2.11
CA TRP A 399 -61.70 -7.43 3.44
C TRP A 399 -61.92 -5.93 3.68
N GLY A 400 -62.11 -5.59 4.94
CA GLY A 400 -62.02 -4.25 5.49
C GLY A 400 -60.84 -4.14 6.45
N TYR A 401 -60.27 -2.95 6.55
CA TYR A 401 -59.22 -2.65 7.52
C TYR A 401 -59.58 -1.37 8.26
N ASP A 402 -59.65 -1.46 9.58
CA ASP A 402 -59.77 -0.32 10.47
C ASP A 402 -58.37 0.06 10.97
N ALA A 403 -57.92 1.27 10.65
CA ALA A 403 -56.60 1.76 11.03
C ALA A 403 -56.49 2.10 12.53
N ASP A 404 -57.60 2.47 13.18
CA ASP A 404 -57.61 2.88 14.58
C ASP A 404 -57.50 1.67 15.51
N SER A 405 -58.33 0.65 15.25
CA SER A 405 -58.29 -0.62 15.99
C SER A 405 -57.29 -1.63 15.40
N ARG A 406 -56.73 -1.32 14.22
CA ARG A 406 -55.76 -2.15 13.47
C ARG A 406 -56.28 -3.55 13.19
N THR A 407 -57.60 -3.63 13.01
CA THR A 407 -58.32 -4.88 12.82
C THR A 407 -58.56 -5.09 11.32
N LEU A 408 -58.06 -6.20 10.81
CA LEU A 408 -58.41 -6.75 9.52
C LEU A 408 -59.61 -7.68 9.68
N ASP A 409 -60.72 -7.38 9.01
CA ASP A 409 -61.89 -8.27 8.89
C ASP A 409 -61.95 -8.75 7.44
N CYS A 410 -61.66 -10.03 7.24
CA CYS A 410 -61.59 -10.66 5.93
C CYS A 410 -62.67 -11.73 5.82
N GLN A 411 -63.40 -11.73 4.71
CA GLN A 411 -64.57 -12.56 4.48
C GLN A 411 -64.42 -13.35 3.19
N TRP A 412 -64.63 -14.65 3.31
CA TRP A 412 -64.65 -15.62 2.23
C TRP A 412 -66.08 -16.13 2.08
N ILE A 413 -66.68 -15.91 0.92
CA ILE A 413 -68.06 -16.32 0.63
C ILE A 413 -68.07 -17.21 -0.61
N GLU A 414 -68.61 -18.41 -0.45
CA GLU A 414 -68.88 -19.35 -1.53
C GLU A 414 -70.34 -19.30 -1.92
N ALA A 415 -70.62 -19.41 -3.23
CA ALA A 415 -71.98 -19.48 -3.77
C ALA A 415 -72.03 -20.32 -5.05
N GLY A 416 -73.20 -20.87 -5.38
CA GLY A 416 -73.40 -21.67 -6.60
C GLY A 416 -72.69 -23.03 -6.58
N GLY A 417 -72.38 -23.53 -5.37
CA GLY A 417 -71.83 -24.86 -5.13
C GLY A 417 -72.91 -25.89 -4.76
N PRO A 418 -72.48 -27.14 -4.45
CA PRO A 418 -73.40 -28.13 -3.91
C PRO A 418 -73.91 -27.71 -2.52
N PRO A 419 -75.09 -28.20 -2.08
CA PRO A 419 -75.61 -27.89 -0.76
C PRO A 419 -74.62 -28.22 0.36
N VAL A 420 -74.25 -27.22 1.15
CA VAL A 420 -73.24 -27.39 2.20
C VAL A 420 -73.91 -27.86 3.48
N VAL A 421 -73.42 -28.98 4.03
CA VAL A 421 -73.84 -29.49 5.33
C VAL A 421 -72.71 -29.28 6.34
N ALA A 422 -73.06 -28.77 7.52
CA ALA A 422 -72.10 -28.59 8.60
C ALA A 422 -71.39 -29.92 8.92
N PRO A 423 -70.05 -29.97 8.91
CA PRO A 423 -69.33 -31.22 9.12
C PRO A 423 -69.51 -31.69 10.56
N THR A 424 -69.78 -33.00 10.74
CA THR A 424 -69.95 -33.63 12.06
C THR A 424 -68.66 -33.68 12.89
N ARG A 425 -67.50 -33.42 12.27
CA ARG A 425 -66.19 -33.25 12.93
C ARG A 425 -65.43 -32.09 12.30
N LYS A 426 -64.77 -31.26 13.11
CA LYS A 426 -63.84 -30.24 12.60
C LYS A 426 -62.67 -30.92 11.89
N GLY A 427 -62.64 -30.78 10.56
CA GLY A 427 -61.58 -31.29 9.69
C GLY A 427 -60.22 -30.68 10.02
N PHE A 428 -59.19 -31.17 9.33
CA PHE A 428 -57.84 -30.67 9.46
C PHE A 428 -57.72 -29.19 9.02
N GLY A 429 -58.34 -28.81 7.90
CA GLY A 429 -58.29 -27.45 7.35
C GLY A 429 -58.89 -26.39 8.27
N SER A 430 -60.07 -26.63 8.84
CA SER A 430 -60.70 -25.69 9.78
C SER A 430 -59.88 -25.50 11.06
N ARG A 431 -59.22 -26.55 11.57
CA ARG A 431 -58.31 -26.48 12.72
C ARG A 431 -57.01 -25.74 12.40
N LEU A 432 -56.49 -25.90 11.18
CA LEU A 432 -55.30 -25.17 10.73
C LEU A 432 -55.61 -23.68 10.61
N ILE A 433 -56.73 -23.31 9.99
CA ILE A 433 -57.15 -21.91 9.83
C ILE A 433 -57.32 -21.23 11.20
N GLU A 434 -58.05 -21.86 12.13
CA GLU A 434 -58.25 -21.33 13.48
C GLU A 434 -56.92 -21.19 14.25
N ARG A 435 -56.02 -22.18 14.17
CA ARG A 435 -54.76 -22.18 14.94
C ARG A 435 -53.71 -21.24 14.36
N SER A 436 -53.55 -21.22 13.04
CA SER A 436 -52.55 -20.37 12.37
C SER A 436 -52.91 -18.89 12.51
N LEU A 437 -54.20 -18.55 12.38
CA LEU A 437 -54.67 -17.17 12.57
C LEU A 437 -54.50 -16.70 14.03
N ARG A 438 -54.77 -17.57 15.01
CA ARG A 438 -54.56 -17.27 16.44
C ARG A 438 -53.08 -17.13 16.81
N GLY A 439 -52.20 -17.92 16.21
CA GLY A 439 -50.77 -17.91 16.52
C GLY A 439 -50.04 -16.68 16.00
N GLU A 440 -50.08 -16.46 14.68
CA GLU A 440 -49.26 -15.43 14.00
C GLU A 440 -49.95 -14.06 13.93
N LEU A 441 -51.28 -14.04 13.79
CA LEU A 441 -52.07 -12.83 13.62
C LEU A 441 -52.95 -12.48 14.84
N LYS A 442 -52.82 -13.26 15.93
CA LYS A 442 -53.60 -13.12 17.17
C LYS A 442 -55.11 -12.97 16.91
N GLY A 443 -55.59 -13.65 15.87
CA GLY A 443 -56.93 -13.50 15.32
C GLY A 443 -57.85 -14.67 15.59
N GLU A 444 -59.09 -14.56 15.09
CA GLU A 444 -60.15 -15.54 15.22
C GLU A 444 -60.81 -15.82 13.87
N ALA A 445 -61.11 -17.08 13.61
CA ALA A 445 -61.80 -17.53 12.41
C ALA A 445 -63.15 -18.12 12.78
N THR A 446 -64.20 -17.68 12.08
CA THR A 446 -65.57 -18.18 12.22
C THR A 446 -66.00 -18.81 10.89
N MET A 447 -66.61 -19.99 10.95
CA MET A 447 -67.08 -20.74 9.80
C MET A 447 -68.58 -20.94 9.93
N ASP A 448 -69.34 -20.43 8.96
CA ASP A 448 -70.79 -20.56 8.87
C ASP A 448 -71.16 -21.35 7.61
N TYR A 449 -71.78 -22.52 7.81
CA TYR A 449 -72.12 -23.47 6.77
C TYR A 449 -73.58 -23.27 6.37
N HIS A 450 -73.82 -22.34 5.45
CA HIS A 450 -75.15 -22.09 4.90
C HIS A 450 -75.46 -23.11 3.79
N PRO A 451 -76.72 -23.57 3.62
CA PRO A 451 -77.08 -24.49 2.52
C PRO A 451 -76.63 -24.02 1.14
N ASP A 452 -76.58 -22.71 0.92
CA ASP A 452 -76.18 -22.10 -0.37
C ASP A 452 -74.65 -21.93 -0.55
N GLY A 453 -73.85 -22.21 0.47
CA GLY A 453 -72.39 -22.07 0.43
C GLY A 453 -71.74 -21.74 1.78
N LEU A 454 -70.41 -21.93 1.86
CA LEU A 454 -69.61 -21.58 3.04
C LEU A 454 -69.42 -20.06 3.16
N ARG A 455 -69.56 -19.54 4.37
CA ARG A 455 -69.15 -18.18 4.75
C ARG A 455 -68.11 -18.26 5.86
N CYS A 456 -66.90 -17.80 5.59
CA CYS A 456 -65.82 -17.74 6.58
C CYS A 456 -65.45 -16.28 6.85
N VAL A 457 -65.37 -15.93 8.14
CA VAL A 457 -64.90 -14.62 8.61
C VAL A 457 -63.61 -14.81 9.37
N LEU A 458 -62.56 -14.12 8.94
CA LEU A 458 -61.23 -14.10 9.52
C LEU A 458 -60.99 -12.69 10.10
N ARG A 459 -60.89 -12.60 11.42
CA ARG A 459 -60.51 -11.35 12.10
C ARG A 459 -59.10 -11.45 12.62
N ALA A 460 -58.27 -10.47 12.31
CA ALA A 460 -56.86 -10.43 12.69
C ALA A 460 -56.44 -9.04 13.14
N HIS A 461 -55.52 -8.96 14.09
CA HIS A 461 -54.89 -7.69 14.47
C HIS A 461 -53.55 -7.55 13.75
N ILE A 462 -53.36 -6.48 12.97
CA ILE A 462 -52.14 -6.29 12.18
C ILE A 462 -51.09 -5.53 13.01
N PRO A 463 -49.94 -6.15 13.35
CA PRO A 463 -48.85 -5.51 14.11
C PRO A 463 -48.11 -4.46 13.28
N GLU A 464 -47.37 -3.57 13.95
CA GLU A 464 -46.99 -2.26 13.37
C GLU A 464 -45.78 -2.44 12.50
N THR A 465 -45.82 -1.88 11.30
CA THR A 465 -44.69 -1.93 10.38
C THR A 465 -43.62 -0.98 10.89
N ALA A 466 -42.34 -1.37 10.82
CA ALA A 466 -41.23 -0.43 11.10
C ALA A 466 -41.25 0.82 10.19
N GLN A 467 -41.95 0.78 9.05
CA GLN A 467 -42.17 1.90 8.14
C GLN A 467 -43.24 2.90 8.60
N ASP A 468 -44.20 2.52 9.45
CA ASP A 468 -45.23 3.45 9.97
C ASP A 468 -44.65 4.45 11.00
N LYS A 469 -43.51 4.12 11.61
CA LYS A 469 -42.78 5.02 12.51
C LYS A 469 -42.05 6.17 11.79
N GLY A 470 -41.91 6.11 10.47
CA GLY A 470 -41.11 7.06 9.69
C GLY A 470 -41.90 8.20 9.02
N SER A 471 -43.23 8.20 9.07
CA SER A 471 -44.07 9.25 8.44
C SER A 471 -44.60 10.29 9.43
N THR A 472 -44.14 10.26 10.68
CA THR A 472 -44.42 11.29 11.68
C THR A 472 -43.10 11.86 12.22
N LEU A 473 -42.31 12.48 11.34
CA LEU A 473 -41.28 13.46 11.70
C LEU A 473 -41.30 14.59 10.66
#